data_AF-A0A0Q2QLE0-F1
#
_entry.id   AF-A0A0Q2QLE0-F1
#
_cell.length_a   1.000
_cell.length_b   1.000
_cell.length_c   1.000
_cell.angle_alpha   90.00
_cell.angle_beta   90.00
_cell.angle_gamma   90.00
#
_symmetry.space_group_name_H-M   'P 1'
#
loop_
_entity.id
_entity.type
_entity.pdbx_description
1 polymer ?
#
loop_
_entity_poly.entity_id
_entity_poly.type
_entity_poly.pdbx_seq_one_letter_code
_entity_poly.pdbx_strand_id
1 'polypeptide(L)'
;MSPKVPFLRWDDPFRALEMLTSLWSSTGIPSVGAHAVAMPYRTLFATLQQLLVGKEVTVRIGDQDVTLTVVELESELDPQGLPVGQLGEVRVAARDICWADNRLQSAVAVMRNVHIRPGVPPLVIAAPTELTTELPKDVFDHVLEQAAPHLRSESGEDGTALLSWARRPGLGGLEVDADVVGSTLWLRPRAVVAGQRRWKLPLRAPAYQVPLPELPHGLMITGVELTPESLHLSGLLPEWRMELPLRALEDLITRLSQGALSFSWPSLWWGSDSGE
;
A
#
# COMPACT_ATOMS: atom_id res chain seq x y z
N MET A 1 23.67 -27.45 0.57
CA MET A 1 22.46 -27.40 -0.28
C MET A 1 21.43 -26.58 0.49
N SER A 2 21.16 -25.35 0.08
CA SER A 2 20.05 -24.58 0.66
C SER A 2 18.73 -25.24 0.22
N PRO A 3 17.75 -25.43 1.12
CA PRO A 3 16.45 -25.95 0.71
C PRO A 3 15.82 -24.97 -0.28
N LYS A 4 15.35 -25.46 -1.43
CA LYS A 4 14.55 -24.66 -2.36
C LYS A 4 13.24 -24.32 -1.66
N VAL A 5 13.15 -23.10 -1.12
CA VAL A 5 11.86 -22.47 -0.81
C VAL A 5 11.06 -22.43 -2.11
N PRO A 6 9.80 -22.88 -2.16
CA PRO A 6 8.94 -22.46 -3.26
C PRO A 6 8.84 -20.94 -3.24
N PHE A 7 8.76 -20.33 -4.42
CA PHE A 7 8.45 -18.90 -4.51
C PHE A 7 7.14 -18.67 -3.78
N LEU A 8 7.17 -17.88 -2.69
CA LEU A 8 5.98 -17.37 -2.06
C LEU A 8 5.26 -16.51 -3.09
N ARG A 9 4.08 -16.97 -3.54
CA ARG A 9 3.14 -16.13 -4.26
C ARG A 9 2.51 -15.18 -3.27
N TRP A 10 3.22 -14.08 -3.04
CA TRP A 10 2.66 -12.89 -2.42
C TRP A 10 1.76 -12.11 -3.39
N ASP A 11 1.41 -12.71 -4.54
CA ASP A 11 0.68 -12.10 -5.65
C ASP A 11 -0.60 -11.38 -5.19
N ASP A 12 -1.32 -11.86 -4.17
CA ASP A 12 -2.58 -11.26 -3.68
C ASP A 12 -2.42 -10.11 -2.66
N PRO A 13 -1.67 -10.25 -1.53
CA PRO A 13 -1.41 -9.13 -0.62
C PRO A 13 -0.58 -8.04 -1.28
N PHE A 14 0.36 -8.40 -2.17
CA PHE A 14 1.02 -7.39 -2.97
C PHE A 14 0.10 -6.87 -4.06
N ARG A 15 -0.76 -7.65 -4.72
CA ARG A 15 -1.82 -7.08 -5.59
C ARG A 15 -2.63 -5.98 -4.92
N ALA A 16 -2.80 -5.99 -3.61
CA ALA A 16 -3.40 -4.87 -2.88
C ALA A 16 -2.56 -3.60 -2.94
N LEU A 17 -1.27 -3.69 -2.67
CA LEU A 17 -0.31 -2.59 -2.80
C LEU A 17 -0.06 -2.19 -4.26
N GLU A 18 0.03 -3.17 -5.17
CA GLU A 18 0.08 -2.99 -6.62
C GLU A 18 -1.18 -2.31 -7.12
N MET A 19 -2.37 -2.60 -6.58
CA MET A 19 -3.62 -1.94 -6.96
C MET A 19 -3.81 -0.59 -6.28
N LEU A 20 -3.32 -0.37 -5.06
CA LEU A 20 -3.19 0.98 -4.50
C LEU A 20 -2.21 1.84 -5.32
N THR A 21 -1.15 1.25 -5.88
CA THR A 21 -0.32 1.94 -6.89
C THR A 21 -0.99 1.98 -8.27
N SER A 22 -1.85 1.01 -8.63
CA SER A 22 -2.57 1.02 -9.91
C SER A 22 -3.75 1.98 -9.92
N LEU A 23 -4.24 2.39 -8.73
CA LEU A 23 -5.13 3.53 -8.56
C LEU A 23 -4.55 4.80 -9.22
N TRP A 24 -3.23 4.79 -9.48
CA TRP A 24 -2.48 5.93 -9.96
C TRP A 24 -1.93 5.76 -11.41
N SER A 25 -2.25 4.72 -12.20
CA SER A 25 -1.32 4.26 -13.27
C SER A 25 -1.76 3.74 -14.70
N SER A 26 -2.82 4.21 -15.40
CA SER A 26 -3.10 3.75 -16.82
C SER A 26 -3.92 4.66 -17.82
N THR A 27 -3.29 5.60 -18.55
CA THR A 27 -3.72 6.26 -19.85
C THR A 27 -5.19 6.59 -20.27
N GLY A 28 -5.45 7.78 -20.88
CA GLY A 28 -6.69 7.97 -21.67
C GLY A 28 -7.04 9.27 -22.48
N ILE A 29 -6.16 9.87 -23.30
CA ILE A 29 -6.48 10.77 -24.47
C ILE A 29 -7.26 12.12 -24.22
N PRO A 30 -7.51 12.98 -25.24
CA PRO A 30 -6.65 14.08 -25.73
C PRO A 30 -6.92 15.50 -25.15
N SER A 31 -6.00 16.41 -25.45
CA SER A 31 -5.94 17.82 -25.00
C SER A 31 -7.01 18.77 -25.56
N VAL A 32 -7.55 19.65 -24.71
CA VAL A 32 -8.06 20.99 -25.09
C VAL A 32 -7.88 21.97 -23.92
N GLY A 33 -7.38 23.18 -24.20
CA GLY A 33 -7.65 24.39 -23.40
C GLY A 33 -6.66 24.72 -22.27
N ALA A 34 -5.64 25.54 -22.58
CA ALA A 34 -4.68 26.07 -21.61
C ALA A 34 -5.23 27.30 -20.85
N HIS A 35 -6.20 27.11 -19.94
CA HIS A 35 -6.64 28.16 -19.00
C HIS A 35 -7.00 27.57 -17.62
N ALA A 36 -5.97 27.34 -16.80
CA ALA A 36 -6.11 27.00 -15.37
C ALA A 36 -5.04 27.68 -14.52
N VAL A 37 -4.85 29.00 -14.75
CA VAL A 37 -4.00 29.82 -13.87
C VAL A 37 -4.86 30.27 -12.69
N ALA A 38 -4.43 29.91 -11.47
CA ALA A 38 -4.95 30.40 -10.19
C ALA A 38 -6.36 29.95 -9.75
N MET A 39 -6.69 28.66 -9.87
CA MET A 39 -7.43 28.01 -8.78
C MET A 39 -6.44 27.83 -7.61
N PRO A 40 -6.68 28.40 -6.41
CA PRO A 40 -5.79 28.15 -5.27
C PRO A 40 -5.94 26.69 -4.84
N TYR A 41 -4.89 25.88 -5.01
CA TYR A 41 -4.88 24.44 -4.67
C TYR A 41 -5.37 24.16 -3.24
N ARG A 42 -5.14 25.09 -2.32
CA ARG A 42 -5.68 25.06 -0.95
C ARG A 42 -7.20 24.99 -0.86
N THR A 43 -7.92 25.71 -1.72
CA THR A 43 -9.39 25.65 -1.76
C THR A 43 -9.85 24.33 -2.34
N LEU A 44 -9.23 23.85 -3.43
CA LEU A 44 -9.53 22.54 -4.01
C LEU A 44 -9.32 21.42 -2.97
N PHE A 45 -8.18 21.41 -2.28
CA PHE A 45 -7.87 20.42 -1.25
C PHE A 45 -8.86 20.45 -0.09
N ALA A 46 -9.16 21.64 0.46
CA ALA A 46 -10.13 21.79 1.54
C ALA A 46 -11.54 21.33 1.13
N THR A 47 -11.96 21.59 -0.11
CA THR A 47 -13.24 21.09 -0.66
C THR A 47 -13.25 19.58 -0.79
N LEU A 48 -12.17 18.96 -1.32
CA LEU A 48 -12.06 17.50 -1.40
C LEU A 48 -12.09 16.86 0.00
N GLN A 49 -11.36 17.42 0.96
CA GLN A 49 -11.36 16.96 2.35
C GLN A 49 -12.77 16.99 2.95
N GLN A 50 -13.51 18.09 2.77
CA GLN A 50 -14.90 18.22 3.25
C GLN A 50 -15.89 17.26 2.57
N LEU A 51 -15.66 16.92 1.30
CA LEU A 51 -16.58 16.08 0.52
C LEU A 51 -16.28 14.57 0.67
N LEU A 52 -15.02 14.19 0.89
CA LEU A 52 -14.58 12.79 0.92
C LEU A 52 -14.42 12.21 2.34
N VAL A 53 -13.92 12.98 3.30
CA VAL A 53 -13.61 12.44 4.64
C VAL A 53 -14.88 11.95 5.34
N GLY A 54 -14.82 10.71 5.84
CA GLY A 54 -15.95 10.01 6.45
C GLY A 54 -16.97 9.47 5.45
N LYS A 55 -16.67 9.45 4.14
CA LYS A 55 -17.52 8.85 3.11
C LYS A 55 -16.94 7.53 2.61
N GLU A 56 -17.82 6.57 2.39
CA GLU A 56 -17.57 5.45 1.50
C GLU A 56 -17.65 5.96 0.05
N VAL A 57 -16.62 5.66 -0.75
CA VAL A 57 -16.53 6.03 -2.16
C VAL A 57 -16.16 4.81 -3.00
N THR A 58 -16.69 4.74 -4.21
CA THR A 58 -16.33 3.72 -5.21
C THR A 58 -15.59 4.39 -6.35
N VAL A 59 -14.30 4.07 -6.49
CA VAL A 59 -13.43 4.62 -7.53
C VAL A 59 -13.22 3.56 -8.60
N ARG A 60 -13.71 3.81 -9.82
CA ARG A 60 -13.43 2.97 -10.99
C ARG A 60 -12.09 3.37 -11.56
N ILE A 61 -11.12 2.46 -11.58
CA ILE A 61 -9.78 2.67 -12.15
C ILE A 61 -9.44 1.53 -13.11
N GLY A 62 -9.15 1.89 -14.36
CA GLY A 62 -9.18 0.93 -15.46
C GLY A 62 -10.51 0.18 -15.48
N ASP A 63 -10.45 -1.15 -15.48
CA ASP A 63 -11.62 -2.02 -15.47
C ASP A 63 -12.17 -2.34 -14.07
N GLN A 64 -11.49 -1.93 -12.98
CA GLN A 64 -11.80 -2.37 -11.61
C GLN A 64 -12.46 -1.28 -10.76
N ASP A 65 -13.51 -1.64 -10.02
CA ASP A 65 -14.04 -0.82 -8.92
C ASP A 65 -13.26 -1.10 -7.64
N VAL A 66 -12.83 -0.03 -6.96
CA VAL A 66 -12.29 -0.07 -5.61
C VAL A 66 -13.22 0.74 -4.70
N THR A 67 -13.87 0.08 -3.75
CA THR A 67 -14.67 0.74 -2.72
C THR A 67 -13.84 0.92 -1.46
N LEU A 68 -13.86 2.10 -0.86
CA LEU A 68 -13.13 2.43 0.36
C LEU A 68 -13.84 3.53 1.16
N THR A 69 -13.66 3.56 2.48
CA THR A 69 -14.00 4.72 3.30
C THR A 69 -12.79 5.62 3.47
N VAL A 70 -12.85 6.87 3.01
CA VAL A 70 -11.79 7.86 3.27
C VAL A 70 -11.86 8.29 4.73
N VAL A 71 -10.78 8.06 5.48
CA VAL A 71 -10.67 8.40 6.91
C VAL A 71 -9.92 9.72 7.09
N GLU A 72 -8.90 9.97 6.26
CA GLU A 72 -7.98 11.09 6.40
C GLU A 72 -7.61 11.62 5.01
N LEU A 73 -7.59 12.94 4.87
CA LEU A 73 -7.06 13.65 3.70
C LEU A 73 -6.50 14.97 4.20
N GLU A 74 -5.22 14.99 4.53
CA GLU A 74 -4.51 16.13 5.11
C GLU A 74 -3.37 16.59 4.21
N SER A 75 -3.04 17.88 4.25
CA SER A 75 -1.89 18.40 3.52
C SER A 75 -1.30 19.65 4.19
N GLU A 76 0.02 19.60 4.38
CA GLU A 76 0.83 20.71 4.86
C GLU A 76 1.20 21.66 3.70
N LEU A 77 0.16 22.26 3.09
CA LEU A 77 0.31 23.17 1.95
C LEU A 77 1.12 24.42 2.35
N ASP A 78 2.42 24.41 2.07
CA ASP A 78 3.30 25.55 2.34
C ASP A 78 2.85 26.80 1.54
N PRO A 79 2.44 27.90 2.22
CA PRO A 79 2.06 29.13 1.55
C PRO A 79 3.14 29.73 0.65
N GLN A 80 4.42 29.42 0.89
CA GLN A 80 5.57 29.90 0.11
C GLN A 80 5.87 29.01 -1.10
N GLY A 81 5.65 27.70 -0.99
CA GLY A 81 5.79 26.73 -2.06
C GLY A 81 4.64 26.70 -3.08
N LEU A 82 3.40 27.02 -2.67
CA LEU A 82 2.22 27.00 -3.54
C LEU A 82 2.37 27.79 -4.87
N PRO A 83 2.95 29.00 -4.92
CA PRO A 83 3.15 29.76 -6.16
C PRO A 83 4.12 29.10 -7.15
N VAL A 84 5.03 28.25 -6.67
CA VAL A 84 5.98 27.48 -7.51
C VAL A 84 5.52 26.03 -7.74
N GLY A 85 4.27 25.72 -7.38
CA GLY A 85 3.67 24.40 -7.57
C GLY A 85 4.04 23.36 -6.52
N GLN A 86 4.70 23.75 -5.42
CA GLN A 86 4.95 22.85 -4.29
C GLN A 86 3.73 22.79 -3.37
N LEU A 87 3.38 21.58 -2.96
CA LEU A 87 2.23 21.23 -2.12
C LEU A 87 2.67 20.69 -0.74
N GLY A 88 3.98 20.50 -0.50
CA GLY A 88 4.51 20.08 0.80
C GLY A 88 4.33 18.59 1.04
N GLU A 89 3.71 18.22 2.15
CA GLU A 89 3.31 16.85 2.47
C GLU A 89 1.81 16.66 2.22
N VAL A 90 1.42 15.49 1.70
CA VAL A 90 0.02 15.07 1.56
C VAL A 90 -0.14 13.69 2.18
N ARG A 91 -1.11 13.56 3.09
CA ARG A 91 -1.41 12.33 3.79
C ARG A 91 -2.84 11.90 3.50
N VAL A 92 -3.00 10.64 3.12
CA VAL A 92 -4.30 10.03 2.79
C VAL A 92 -4.43 8.74 3.58
N ALA A 93 -5.54 8.56 4.29
CA ALA A 93 -5.86 7.29 4.93
C ALA A 93 -7.25 6.82 4.51
N ALA A 94 -7.36 5.51 4.29
CA ALA A 94 -8.59 4.83 3.94
C ALA A 94 -8.74 3.54 4.75
N ARG A 95 -9.99 3.09 4.93
CA ARG A 95 -10.34 1.83 5.58
C ARG A 95 -11.40 1.07 4.80
N ASP A 96 -11.59 -0.20 5.15
CA ASP A 96 -12.58 -1.09 4.52
C ASP A 96 -12.44 -1.10 2.99
N ILE A 97 -11.18 -1.20 2.54
CA ILE A 97 -10.81 -1.10 1.13
C ILE A 97 -11.06 -2.45 0.48
N CYS A 98 -11.97 -2.52 -0.49
CA CYS A 98 -12.43 -3.75 -1.13
C CYS A 98 -12.38 -3.60 -2.66
N TRP A 99 -11.85 -4.62 -3.35
CA TRP A 99 -11.82 -4.66 -4.82
C TRP A 99 -11.73 -6.13 -5.30
N ALA A 100 -12.55 -6.49 -6.29
CA ALA A 100 -12.75 -7.89 -6.67
C ALA A 100 -12.99 -8.78 -5.42
N ASP A 101 -12.19 -9.84 -5.22
CA ASP A 101 -12.27 -10.74 -4.07
C ASP A 101 -11.32 -10.35 -2.91
N ASN A 102 -10.63 -9.21 -2.99
CA ASN A 102 -9.59 -8.79 -2.04
C ASN A 102 -10.07 -7.69 -1.09
N ARG A 103 -9.44 -7.62 0.10
CA ARG A 103 -9.73 -6.61 1.12
C ARG A 103 -8.48 -6.17 1.91
N LEU A 104 -8.41 -4.89 2.24
CA LEU A 104 -7.56 -4.34 3.31
C LEU A 104 -8.44 -3.82 4.44
N GLN A 105 -7.95 -3.93 5.68
CA GLN A 105 -8.58 -3.29 6.83
C GLN A 105 -8.35 -1.78 6.75
N SER A 106 -7.09 -1.37 6.50
CA SER A 106 -6.72 0.03 6.28
C SER A 106 -5.52 0.19 5.34
N ALA A 107 -5.39 1.38 4.77
CA ALA A 107 -4.17 1.83 4.11
C ALA A 107 -3.94 3.33 4.35
N VAL A 108 -2.67 3.69 4.46
CA VAL A 108 -2.18 5.06 4.66
C VAL A 108 -1.09 5.32 3.63
N ALA A 109 -1.19 6.45 2.94
CA ALA A 109 -0.17 6.96 2.05
C ALA A 109 0.31 8.33 2.54
N VAL A 110 1.61 8.46 2.79
CA VAL A 110 2.28 9.72 3.11
C VAL A 110 3.18 10.09 1.93
N MET A 111 2.71 11.02 1.11
CA MET A 111 3.39 11.56 -0.05
C MET A 111 4.20 12.78 0.38
N ARG A 112 5.53 12.70 0.33
CA ARG A 112 6.43 13.80 0.72
C ARG A 112 6.89 14.61 -0.50
N ASN A 113 7.26 15.87 -0.27
CA ASN A 113 7.77 16.79 -1.31
C ASN A 113 6.85 16.85 -2.54
N VAL A 114 5.53 16.83 -2.32
CA VAL A 114 4.53 16.83 -3.37
C VAL A 114 4.65 18.12 -4.17
N HIS A 115 4.76 18.02 -5.49
CA HIS A 115 4.87 19.18 -6.36
C HIS A 115 4.24 18.91 -7.73
N ILE A 116 3.74 19.95 -8.38
CA ILE A 116 3.16 19.91 -9.72
C ILE A 116 4.21 20.41 -10.71
N ARG A 117 4.75 19.49 -11.52
CA ARG A 117 5.56 19.82 -12.68
C ARG A 117 4.65 20.41 -13.77
N PRO A 118 4.91 21.64 -14.26
CA PRO A 118 4.15 22.22 -15.37
C PRO A 118 4.28 21.38 -16.64
N GLY A 119 3.17 21.15 -17.34
CA GLY A 119 3.11 20.32 -18.53
C GLY A 119 1.71 20.32 -19.15
N VAL A 120 1.54 19.56 -20.24
CA VAL A 120 0.23 19.30 -20.86
C VAL A 120 0.12 17.78 -21.12
N PRO A 121 -0.48 17.00 -20.20
CA PRO A 121 -1.06 17.42 -18.92
C PRO A 121 0.00 17.83 -17.86
N PRO A 122 -0.38 18.60 -16.82
CA PRO A 122 0.47 18.80 -15.64
C PRO A 122 0.70 17.47 -14.90
N LEU A 123 1.82 17.33 -14.20
CA LEU A 123 2.19 16.10 -13.51
C LEU A 123 2.45 16.38 -12.02
N VAL A 124 1.63 15.81 -11.14
CA VAL A 124 1.92 15.72 -9.69
C VAL A 124 3.05 14.71 -9.51
N ILE A 125 3.98 14.99 -8.60
CA ILE A 125 5.11 14.13 -8.24
C ILE A 125 5.30 14.21 -6.73
N ALA A 126 5.55 13.09 -6.07
CA ALA A 126 5.91 13.02 -4.65
C ALA A 126 7.08 12.05 -4.44
N ALA A 127 8.07 12.43 -3.63
CA ALA A 127 9.27 11.63 -3.42
C ALA A 127 9.88 11.89 -2.02
N PRO A 128 10.04 10.88 -1.16
CA PRO A 128 9.45 9.54 -1.27
C PRO A 128 7.94 9.53 -1.02
N THR A 129 7.29 8.41 -1.30
CA THR A 129 5.94 8.09 -0.79
C THR A 129 6.02 6.86 0.11
N GLU A 130 5.65 7.03 1.37
CA GLU A 130 5.54 5.95 2.35
C GLU A 130 4.13 5.37 2.30
N LEU A 131 4.02 4.05 2.23
CA LEU A 131 2.76 3.30 2.24
C LEU A 131 2.74 2.39 3.46
N THR A 132 1.64 2.41 4.21
CA THR A 132 1.40 1.45 5.30
C THR A 132 0.02 0.85 5.12
N THR A 133 -0.14 -0.46 5.30
CA THR A 133 -1.43 -1.12 5.16
C THR A 133 -1.60 -2.29 6.12
N GLU A 134 -2.84 -2.46 6.58
CA GLU A 134 -3.27 -3.55 7.44
C GLU A 134 -4.07 -4.56 6.62
N LEU A 135 -3.50 -5.74 6.43
CA LEU A 135 -4.16 -6.87 5.78
C LEU A 135 -4.82 -7.75 6.83
N PRO A 136 -6.01 -8.30 6.56
CA PRO A 136 -6.57 -9.32 7.43
C PRO A 136 -5.68 -10.59 7.40
N LYS A 137 -5.60 -11.25 8.55
CA LYS A 137 -4.66 -12.35 8.79
C LYS A 137 -4.85 -13.58 7.89
N ASP A 138 -6.07 -13.81 7.42
CA ASP A 138 -6.40 -14.86 6.44
C ASP A 138 -5.59 -14.74 5.14
N VAL A 139 -5.26 -13.52 4.70
CA VAL A 139 -4.36 -13.30 3.55
C VAL A 139 -2.94 -13.81 3.84
N PHE A 140 -2.42 -13.59 5.04
CA PHE A 140 -1.12 -14.12 5.45
C PHE A 140 -1.14 -15.64 5.59
N ASP A 141 -2.18 -16.18 6.24
CA ASP A 141 -2.35 -17.63 6.39
C ASP A 141 -2.46 -18.31 5.02
N HIS A 142 -3.13 -17.69 4.03
CA HIS A 142 -3.22 -18.20 2.66
C HIS A 142 -1.85 -18.22 1.96
N VAL A 143 -1.08 -17.14 2.05
CA VAL A 143 0.29 -17.07 1.50
C VAL A 143 1.21 -18.09 2.16
N LEU A 144 1.09 -18.28 3.48
CA LEU A 144 1.84 -19.31 4.20
C LEU A 144 1.42 -20.73 3.79
N GLU A 145 0.13 -21.00 3.62
CA GLU A 145 -0.38 -22.30 3.15
C GLU A 145 0.12 -22.62 1.73
N GLN A 146 0.19 -21.64 0.82
CA GLN A 146 0.73 -21.85 -0.53
C GLN A 146 2.21 -22.24 -0.54
N ALA A 147 3.03 -21.60 0.31
CA ALA A 147 4.48 -21.81 0.32
C ALA A 147 4.99 -22.88 1.28
N ALA A 148 4.34 -23.01 2.43
CA ALA A 148 4.66 -23.97 3.47
C ALA A 148 3.39 -24.68 3.95
N PRO A 149 2.72 -25.50 3.11
CA PRO A 149 1.44 -26.18 3.40
C PRO A 149 1.48 -27.18 4.58
N HIS A 150 2.63 -27.32 5.21
CA HIS A 150 2.86 -28.13 6.40
C HIS A 150 2.97 -27.29 7.68
N LEU A 151 2.98 -25.96 7.58
CA LEU A 151 3.04 -25.00 8.67
C LEU A 151 1.72 -24.22 8.78
N ARG A 152 1.46 -23.67 9.97
CA ARG A 152 0.40 -22.70 10.26
C ARG A 152 0.95 -21.60 11.14
N SER A 153 0.46 -20.39 10.94
CA SER A 153 0.78 -19.22 11.76
C SER A 153 -0.25 -19.01 12.85
N GLU A 154 0.21 -19.00 14.09
CA GLU A 154 -0.48 -18.36 15.19
C GLU A 154 0.26 -17.06 15.52
N SER A 155 -0.47 -16.00 15.87
CA SER A 155 0.14 -14.71 16.21
C SER A 155 0.35 -14.66 17.71
N GLY A 156 1.58 -14.49 18.16
CA GLY A 156 1.92 -14.32 19.57
C GLY A 156 1.65 -12.89 20.04
N GLU A 157 1.33 -12.73 21.33
CA GLU A 157 1.10 -11.43 21.98
C GLU A 157 2.32 -10.49 21.87
N ASP A 158 3.53 -11.05 21.79
CA ASP A 158 4.81 -10.33 21.65
C ASP A 158 5.07 -9.77 20.22
N GLY A 159 4.11 -9.82 19.30
CA GLY A 159 4.31 -9.44 17.88
C GLY A 159 5.13 -10.45 17.05
N THR A 160 5.26 -11.69 17.55
CA THR A 160 6.01 -12.78 16.90
C THR A 160 5.06 -13.81 16.30
N ALA A 161 5.49 -14.45 15.20
CA ALA A 161 4.72 -15.52 14.55
C ALA A 161 5.09 -16.89 15.17
N LEU A 162 4.14 -17.57 15.80
CA LEU A 162 4.29 -18.97 16.22
C LEU A 162 3.95 -19.88 15.03
N LEU A 163 4.97 -20.43 14.38
CA LEU A 163 4.82 -21.39 13.29
C LEU A 163 4.69 -22.81 13.83
N SER A 164 3.49 -23.40 13.75
CA SER A 164 3.20 -24.78 14.19
C SER A 164 2.99 -25.73 13.01
N TRP A 165 3.08 -27.05 13.22
CA TRP A 165 2.82 -28.04 12.16
C TRP A 165 1.32 -28.15 11.86
N ALA A 166 0.89 -27.80 10.65
CA ALA A 166 -0.51 -27.73 10.23
C ALA A 166 -1.32 -29.01 10.53
N ARG A 167 -0.70 -30.19 10.37
CA ARG A 167 -1.34 -31.50 10.61
C ARG A 167 -1.29 -31.96 12.07
N ARG A 168 -0.44 -31.36 12.92
CA ARG A 168 -0.17 -31.76 14.31
C ARG A 168 0.34 -30.58 15.15
N PRO A 169 -0.48 -29.54 15.43
CA PRO A 169 -0.04 -28.36 16.18
C PRO A 169 0.49 -28.71 17.58
N GLY A 170 -0.07 -29.76 18.21
CA GLY A 170 0.39 -30.28 19.51
C GLY A 170 1.80 -30.90 19.54
N LEU A 171 2.50 -31.04 18.41
CA LEU A 171 3.93 -31.41 18.40
C LEU A 171 4.85 -30.24 18.78
N GLY A 172 4.32 -29.02 18.84
CA GLY A 172 5.06 -27.80 19.11
C GLY A 172 5.18 -26.90 17.89
N GLY A 173 5.64 -25.68 18.15
CA GLY A 173 5.85 -24.63 17.17
C GLY A 173 7.14 -23.85 17.42
N LEU A 174 7.45 -22.98 16.47
CA LEU A 174 8.63 -22.13 16.44
C LEU A 174 8.18 -20.67 16.49
N GLU A 175 8.53 -19.95 17.55
CA GLU A 175 8.39 -18.50 17.58
C GLU A 175 9.41 -17.90 16.61
N VAL A 176 8.91 -17.12 15.66
CA VAL A 176 9.66 -16.48 14.59
C VAL A 176 9.40 -14.98 14.62
N ASP A 177 10.47 -14.24 14.46
CA ASP A 177 10.49 -12.79 14.29
C ASP A 177 10.72 -12.47 12.81
N ALA A 178 10.03 -11.46 12.28
CA ALA A 178 9.98 -11.13 10.86
C ALA A 178 10.60 -9.74 10.62
N ASP A 179 11.54 -9.65 9.69
CA ASP A 179 12.28 -8.40 9.41
C ASP A 179 12.59 -8.28 7.92
N VAL A 180 12.48 -7.10 7.33
CA VAL A 180 12.71 -6.89 5.89
C VAL A 180 13.99 -6.10 5.68
N VAL A 181 14.91 -6.70 4.93
CA VAL A 181 16.20 -6.09 4.57
C VAL A 181 16.34 -6.09 3.06
N GLY A 182 16.08 -4.94 2.44
CA GLY A 182 16.00 -4.82 0.98
C GLY A 182 14.86 -5.66 0.41
N SER A 183 15.14 -6.50 -0.58
CA SER A 183 14.17 -7.42 -1.18
C SER A 183 14.08 -8.79 -0.48
N THR A 184 14.57 -8.92 0.75
CA THR A 184 14.55 -10.19 1.50
C THR A 184 13.84 -10.05 2.84
N LEU A 185 12.80 -10.86 3.03
CA LEU A 185 12.19 -11.11 4.33
C LEU A 185 13.03 -12.14 5.10
N TRP A 186 13.46 -11.78 6.29
CA TRP A 186 14.23 -12.61 7.21
C TRP A 186 13.34 -13.12 8.33
N LEU A 187 13.23 -14.44 8.42
CA LEU A 187 12.50 -15.14 9.47
C LEU A 187 13.52 -15.62 10.51
N ARG A 188 13.58 -14.96 11.67
CA ARG A 188 14.55 -15.23 12.74
C ARG A 188 13.90 -16.04 13.87
N PRO A 189 14.35 -17.28 14.13
CA PRO A 189 13.76 -18.11 15.18
C PRO A 189 14.16 -17.61 16.58
N ARG A 190 13.16 -17.30 17.43
CA ARG A 190 13.31 -16.77 18.79
C ARG A 190 13.20 -17.84 19.88
N ALA A 191 12.26 -18.79 19.75
CA ALA A 191 12.08 -19.87 20.71
C ALA A 191 11.39 -21.08 20.07
N VAL A 192 11.54 -22.25 20.69
CA VAL A 192 10.72 -23.44 20.40
C VAL A 192 9.71 -23.62 21.53
N VAL A 193 8.44 -23.77 21.19
CA VAL A 193 7.34 -24.04 22.11
C VAL A 193 6.89 -25.49 21.93
N ALA A 194 6.81 -26.28 23.00
CA ALA A 194 6.23 -27.61 22.96
C ALA A 194 5.37 -27.86 24.21
N GLY A 195 4.06 -27.98 24.01
CA GLY A 195 3.09 -27.98 25.11
C GLY A 195 3.23 -26.72 25.96
N GLN A 196 3.40 -26.89 27.27
CA GLN A 196 3.55 -25.79 28.24
C GLN A 196 5.01 -25.31 28.43
N ARG A 197 5.95 -25.69 27.54
CA ARG A 197 7.38 -25.32 27.65
C ARG A 197 7.82 -24.43 26.48
N ARG A 198 8.36 -23.24 26.80
CA ARG A 198 9.00 -22.28 25.88
C ARG A 198 10.52 -22.33 26.10
N TRP A 199 11.28 -22.79 25.11
CA TRP A 199 12.75 -22.81 25.13
C TRP A 199 13.29 -21.71 24.22
N LYS A 200 13.82 -20.64 24.79
CA LYS A 200 14.48 -19.57 24.03
C LYS A 200 15.68 -20.12 23.26
N LEU A 201 15.73 -19.81 21.97
CA LEU A 201 16.84 -20.16 21.09
C LEU A 201 17.99 -19.15 21.26
N PRO A 202 19.25 -19.56 21.05
CA PRO A 202 20.36 -18.63 21.05
C PRO A 202 20.24 -17.68 19.85
N LEU A 203 20.68 -16.42 20.02
CA LEU A 203 20.74 -15.39 18.98
C LEU A 203 21.53 -15.78 17.70
N ARG A 204 22.24 -16.92 17.73
CA ARG A 204 22.99 -17.49 16.60
C ARG A 204 22.21 -18.56 15.83
N ALA A 205 20.95 -18.81 16.16
CA ALA A 205 20.11 -19.73 15.40
C ALA A 205 19.96 -19.22 13.95
N PRO A 206 20.02 -20.10 12.94
CA PRO A 206 20.04 -19.68 11.54
C PRO A 206 18.71 -18.99 11.17
N ALA A 207 18.81 -17.74 10.72
CA ALA A 207 17.68 -17.05 10.11
C ALA A 207 17.40 -17.61 8.72
N TYR A 208 16.12 -17.71 8.37
CA TYR A 208 15.67 -18.17 7.07
C TYR A 208 15.38 -16.99 6.15
N GLN A 209 15.76 -17.10 4.89
CA GLN A 209 15.57 -16.05 3.88
C GLN A 209 14.40 -16.39 2.98
N VAL A 210 13.49 -15.44 2.84
CA VAL A 210 12.40 -15.43 1.88
C VAL A 210 12.68 -14.30 0.89
N PRO A 211 12.89 -14.58 -0.40
CA PRO A 211 12.91 -13.52 -1.40
C PRO A 211 11.51 -12.93 -1.52
N LEU A 212 11.41 -11.61 -1.44
CA LEU A 212 10.19 -10.89 -1.82
C LEU A 212 10.19 -10.73 -3.35
N PRO A 213 9.01 -10.76 -4.01
CA PRO A 213 8.92 -10.46 -5.44
C PRO A 213 9.33 -9.01 -5.71
N GLU A 214 9.78 -8.74 -6.93
CA GLU A 214 9.92 -7.37 -7.42
C GLU A 214 8.53 -6.77 -7.59
N LEU A 215 8.23 -5.74 -6.81
CA LEU A 215 6.96 -5.04 -6.90
C LEU A 215 7.01 -3.99 -8.02
N PRO A 216 5.90 -3.76 -8.73
CA PRO A 216 5.85 -2.78 -9.81
C PRO A 216 6.19 -1.38 -9.31
N HIS A 217 6.67 -0.56 -10.24
CA HIS A 217 7.05 0.84 -10.02
C HIS A 217 8.18 1.05 -8.99
N GLY A 218 8.89 0.00 -8.58
CA GLY A 218 9.99 0.08 -7.63
C GLY A 218 9.53 0.25 -6.18
N LEU A 219 8.29 -0.15 -5.85
CA LEU A 219 7.83 -0.22 -4.47
C LEU A 219 8.72 -1.21 -3.68
N MET A 220 9.33 -0.72 -2.61
CA MET A 220 10.15 -1.54 -1.72
C MET A 220 9.39 -1.81 -0.43
N ILE A 221 9.22 -3.06 -0.02
CA ILE A 221 8.75 -3.35 1.35
C ILE A 221 9.87 -2.99 2.32
N THR A 222 9.54 -2.25 3.36
CA THR A 222 10.47 -1.74 4.38
C THR A 222 10.18 -2.28 5.78
N GLY A 223 9.00 -2.84 6.02
CA GLY A 223 8.64 -3.43 7.29
C GLY A 223 7.48 -4.42 7.18
N VAL A 224 7.48 -5.41 8.07
CA VAL A 224 6.43 -6.42 8.23
C VAL A 224 6.25 -6.63 9.73
N GLU A 225 5.06 -6.37 10.27
CA GLU A 225 4.73 -6.65 11.67
C GLU A 225 3.47 -7.54 11.72
N LEU A 226 3.51 -8.60 12.52
CA LEU A 226 2.35 -9.48 12.73
C LEU A 226 1.68 -9.15 14.06
N THR A 227 0.39 -8.84 14.00
CA THR A 227 -0.46 -8.70 15.20
C THR A 227 -1.36 -9.94 15.35
N PRO A 228 -2.13 -10.06 16.45
CA PRO A 228 -3.12 -11.12 16.63
C PRO A 228 -4.10 -11.28 15.44
N GLU A 229 -4.58 -10.16 14.88
CA GLU A 229 -5.71 -10.08 13.94
C GLU A 229 -5.33 -9.58 12.52
N SER A 230 -4.15 -8.98 12.35
CA SER A 230 -3.72 -8.32 11.12
C SER A 230 -2.23 -8.52 10.81
N LEU A 231 -1.88 -8.37 9.54
CA LEU A 231 -0.52 -8.20 9.05
C LEU A 231 -0.34 -6.73 8.68
N HIS A 232 0.59 -6.03 9.34
CA HIS A 232 0.95 -4.66 8.99
C HIS A 232 2.13 -4.72 8.00
N LEU A 233 1.96 -4.14 6.81
CA LEU A 233 3.01 -3.97 5.82
C LEU A 233 3.36 -2.50 5.68
N SER A 234 4.65 -2.21 5.73
CA SER A 234 5.21 -0.89 5.42
C SER A 234 6.03 -0.99 4.14
N GLY A 235 5.86 -0.03 3.25
CA GLY A 235 6.56 0.08 1.98
C GLY A 235 6.95 1.52 1.66
N LEU A 236 7.93 1.64 0.77
CA LEU A 236 8.49 2.90 0.28
C LEU A 236 8.47 2.86 -1.24
N LEU A 237 7.71 3.77 -1.84
CA LEU A 237 7.78 4.06 -3.26
C LEU A 237 8.76 5.24 -3.44
N PRO A 238 9.93 5.06 -4.10
CA PRO A 238 10.95 6.11 -4.17
C PRO A 238 10.46 7.39 -4.83
N GLU A 239 9.59 7.26 -5.83
CA GLU A 239 8.93 8.36 -6.51
C GLU A 239 7.53 7.92 -6.95
N TRP A 240 6.53 8.68 -6.49
CA TRP A 240 5.18 8.65 -7.00
C TRP A 240 4.97 9.79 -8.00
N ARG A 241 4.11 9.58 -8.99
CA ARG A 241 3.71 10.57 -9.99
C ARG A 241 2.18 10.51 -10.16
N MET A 242 1.58 11.43 -10.90
CA MET A 242 0.17 11.39 -11.34
C MET A 242 -0.08 12.51 -12.35
N GLU A 243 -0.59 12.22 -13.54
CA GLU A 243 -1.08 13.30 -14.41
C GLU A 243 -2.28 13.98 -13.74
N LEU A 244 -2.38 15.31 -13.80
CA LEU A 244 -3.47 16.07 -13.21
C LEU A 244 -4.41 16.60 -14.30
N PRO A 245 -5.36 15.79 -14.80
CA PRO A 245 -6.41 16.27 -15.69
C PRO A 245 -7.37 17.16 -14.91
N LEU A 246 -7.08 18.46 -14.85
CA LEU A 246 -7.85 19.49 -14.12
C LEU A 246 -9.36 19.41 -14.39
N ARG A 247 -9.77 19.09 -15.62
CA ARG A 247 -11.18 18.87 -15.98
C ARG A 247 -11.82 17.71 -15.23
N ALA A 248 -11.12 16.57 -15.09
CA ALA A 248 -11.63 15.44 -14.34
C ALA A 248 -11.71 15.74 -12.84
N LEU A 249 -10.83 16.61 -12.32
CA LEU A 249 -10.89 17.10 -10.95
C LEU A 249 -12.09 18.04 -10.72
N GLU A 250 -12.36 18.96 -11.64
CA GLU A 250 -13.55 19.84 -11.63
C GLU A 250 -14.85 19.03 -11.74
N ASP A 251 -14.88 18.04 -12.64
CA ASP A 251 -15.97 17.08 -12.78
C ASP A 251 -16.19 16.26 -11.51
N LEU A 252 -15.10 15.80 -10.86
CA LEU A 252 -15.16 15.04 -9.61
C LEU A 252 -15.77 15.90 -8.50
N ILE A 253 -15.26 17.12 -8.28
CA ILE A 253 -15.79 18.04 -7.26
C ILE A 253 -17.26 18.34 -7.52
N THR A 254 -17.64 18.56 -8.78
CA THR A 254 -19.04 18.75 -9.19
C THR A 254 -19.91 17.56 -8.82
N ARG A 255 -19.49 16.32 -9.16
CA ARG A 255 -20.21 15.08 -8.82
C ARG A 255 -20.32 14.85 -7.31
N LEU A 256 -19.22 15.03 -6.58
CA LEU A 256 -19.19 14.90 -5.12
C LEU A 256 -20.13 15.92 -4.44
N SER A 257 -20.15 17.17 -4.90
CA SER A 257 -21.07 18.20 -4.39
C SER A 257 -22.56 17.89 -4.67
N GLN A 258 -22.84 17.09 -5.70
CA GLN A 258 -24.18 16.56 -6.01
C GLN A 258 -24.50 15.26 -5.23
N GLY A 259 -23.58 14.79 -4.38
CA GLY A 259 -23.73 13.58 -3.57
C GLY A 259 -23.38 12.27 -4.29
N ALA A 260 -22.80 12.33 -5.50
CA ALA A 260 -22.34 11.13 -6.19
C ALA A 260 -20.97 10.67 -5.65
N LEU A 261 -20.99 9.59 -4.87
CA LEU A 261 -19.82 8.96 -4.25
C LEU A 261 -19.18 7.86 -5.12
N SER A 262 -19.66 7.67 -6.34
CA SER A 262 -19.04 6.78 -7.34
C SER A 262 -18.53 7.61 -8.52
N PHE A 263 -17.27 7.40 -8.89
CA PHE A 263 -16.61 8.13 -9.97
C PHE A 263 -15.53 7.30 -10.65
N SER A 264 -15.36 7.51 -11.96
CA SER A 264 -14.20 7.05 -12.70
C SER A 264 -13.04 7.99 -12.47
N TRP A 265 -11.93 7.50 -11.93
CA TRP A 265 -10.69 8.25 -11.94
C TRP A 265 -9.99 7.98 -13.27
N PRO A 266 -9.57 9.03 -14.02
CA PRO A 266 -8.73 8.81 -15.18
C PRO A 266 -7.42 8.20 -14.69
N SER A 267 -7.08 7.10 -15.31
CA SER A 267 -5.75 6.54 -15.30
C SER A 267 -5.00 7.26 -16.47
N LEU A 268 -3.71 7.68 -16.43
CA LEU A 268 -2.61 7.44 -15.49
C LEU A 268 -1.28 7.07 -16.20
N TRP A 269 -0.80 7.74 -17.25
CA TRP A 269 0.30 7.20 -18.11
C TRP A 269 1.70 7.20 -17.49
N TRP A 270 2.33 6.03 -17.25
CA TRP A 270 3.75 5.96 -16.81
C TRP A 270 4.63 5.68 -18.02
N GLY A 271 5.43 6.69 -18.39
CA GLY A 271 6.44 6.55 -19.42
C GLY A 271 7.49 5.50 -19.00
N SER A 272 7.73 4.55 -19.89
CA SER A 272 8.90 3.68 -19.84
C SER A 272 10.15 4.50 -20.12
N ASP A 273 10.77 5.05 -19.07
CA ASP A 273 12.12 5.59 -19.17
C ASP A 273 13.10 4.41 -19.16
N SER A 274 13.19 3.75 -20.32
CA SER A 274 14.31 2.86 -20.63
C SER A 274 15.55 3.75 -20.76
N GLY A 275 16.50 3.59 -19.85
CA GLY A 275 17.68 4.45 -19.83
C GLY A 275 18.54 4.34 -21.10
N GLU A 276 19.07 5.49 -21.51
CA GLU A 276 20.39 5.63 -22.13
C GLU A 276 21.32 6.38 -21.16
#